data_AF-A0A2N1Q6L3-F1
#
_entry.id   AF-A0A2N1Q6L3-F1
#
_cell.length_a   1.000
_cell.length_b   1.000
_cell.length_c   1.000
_cell.angle_alpha   90.00
_cell.angle_beta   90.00
_cell.angle_gamma   90.00
#
_symmetry.space_group_name_H-M   'P 1'
#
loop_
_entity.id
_entity.type
_entity.pdbx_description
1 polymer ?
#
loop_
_entity_poly.entity_id
_entity_poly.type
_entity_poly.pdbx_seq_one_letter_code
_entity_poly.pdbx_strand_id
1 'polypeptide(L)'
;MGRKYKVILQPVKFRKSEHLAIASVNSPEIDDIVREFEQVEWSTGYRFWHLPLEKTTVKKVTEALKDVAVVDDSAFKNYEYKTNEDKKERRKRINIGNPSKDQEEQLAFFHNQL
;
A
#
# COMPACT_ATOMS: atom_id res chain seq x y z
N MET A 1 19.90 12.54 28.07
CA MET A 1 19.48 11.57 27.03
C MET A 1 18.32 12.20 26.28
N GLY A 2 18.51 12.53 24.99
CA GLY A 2 17.47 13.11 24.16
C GLY A 2 16.26 12.17 24.02
N ARG A 3 15.06 12.73 23.96
CA ARG A 3 13.82 11.97 23.83
C ARG A 3 13.77 11.42 22.39
N LYS A 4 13.91 10.11 22.20
CA LYS A 4 13.73 9.50 20.88
C LYS A 4 12.25 9.52 20.50
N TYR A 5 11.94 9.95 19.29
CA TYR A 5 10.58 9.95 18.77
C TYR A 5 10.15 8.52 18.43
N LYS A 6 8.83 8.25 18.40
CA LYS A 6 8.29 6.99 17.90
C LYS A 6 7.74 7.19 16.50
N VAL A 7 8.18 6.37 15.57
CA VAL A 7 7.69 6.33 14.18
C VAL A 7 7.10 4.95 13.91
N ILE A 8 5.92 4.91 13.30
CA ILE A 8 5.26 3.67 12.93
C ILE A 8 5.24 3.58 11.40
N LEU A 9 5.76 2.47 10.88
CA LEU A 9 5.79 2.15 9.47
C LEU A 9 4.69 1.13 9.16
N GLN A 10 3.81 1.46 8.21
CA GLN A 10 2.71 0.58 7.84
C GLN A 10 2.53 0.50 6.32
N PRO A 11 2.25 -0.70 5.76
CA PRO A 11 1.83 -0.82 4.38
C PRO A 11 0.40 -0.31 4.24
N VAL A 12 0.16 0.61 3.31
CA VAL A 12 -1.16 1.18 3.04
C VAL A 12 -1.48 1.13 1.54
N LYS A 13 -2.76 1.01 1.20
CA LYS A 13 -3.22 1.19 -0.18
C LYS A 13 -3.59 2.65 -0.38
N PHE A 14 -2.85 3.33 -1.24
CA PHE A 14 -3.12 4.70 -1.63
C PHE A 14 -3.42 4.77 -3.13
N ARG A 15 -4.59 5.28 -3.51
CA ARG A 15 -5.03 5.43 -4.91
C ARG A 15 -4.78 4.19 -5.80
N LYS A 16 -5.07 2.99 -5.28
CA LYS A 16 -4.88 1.67 -5.95
C LYS A 16 -3.43 1.16 -6.06
N SER A 17 -2.46 1.90 -5.51
CA SER A 17 -1.06 1.49 -5.38
C SER A 17 -0.72 1.15 -3.94
N GLU A 18 0.34 0.38 -3.72
CA GLU A 18 0.87 0.06 -2.39
C GLU A 18 1.91 1.12 -2.01
N HIS A 19 1.75 1.68 -0.83
CA HIS A 19 2.58 2.75 -0.28
C HIS A 19 3.04 2.37 1.13
N LEU A 20 4.19 2.90 1.53
CA LEU A 20 4.65 2.92 2.91
C LEU A 20 4.08 4.17 3.56
N ALA A 21 3.26 4.02 4.61
CA ALA A 21 2.89 5.11 5.50
C ALA A 21 3.94 5.26 6.60
N ILE A 22 4.33 6.51 6.87
CA ILE A 22 5.23 6.93 7.93
C ILE A 22 4.42 7.81 8.87
N ALA A 23 3.98 7.22 9.99
CA ALA A 23 3.22 7.91 11.01
C ALA A 23 4.14 8.31 12.16
N SER A 24 4.23 9.61 12.44
CA SER A 24 4.99 10.17 13.56
C SER A 24 4.12 11.15 14.34
N VAL A 25 4.43 11.33 15.63
CA VAL A 25 3.84 12.42 16.41
C VAL A 25 4.61 13.68 16.06
N ASN A 26 3.90 14.68 15.52
CA ASN A 26 4.36 16.00 15.08
C ASN A 26 5.79 16.34 15.50
N SER A 27 6.76 15.95 14.67
CA SER A 27 8.19 16.09 14.92
C SER A 27 8.84 16.70 13.69
N PRO A 28 9.22 17.99 13.74
CA PRO A 28 9.84 18.67 12.61
C PRO A 28 11.10 17.97 12.11
N GLU A 29 11.91 17.40 13.01
CA GLU A 29 13.13 16.67 12.65
C GLU A 29 12.83 15.43 11.79
N ILE A 30 11.75 14.71 12.11
CA ILE A 30 11.32 13.56 11.29
C ILE A 30 10.79 14.06 9.95
N ASP A 31 9.99 15.13 9.96
CA ASP A 31 9.42 15.69 8.74
C ASP A 31 10.50 16.13 7.75
N ASP A 32 11.58 16.76 8.23
CA ASP A 32 12.70 17.19 7.41
C ASP A 32 13.42 16.00 6.78
N ILE A 33 13.74 14.95 7.54
CA ILE A 33 14.35 13.71 7.03
C ILE A 33 13.43 13.03 6.00
N VAL A 34 12.13 12.96 6.30
CA VAL A 34 11.16 12.27 5.44
C VAL A 34 10.96 13.02 4.12
N ARG A 35 11.08 14.35 4.11
CA ARG A 35 10.98 15.18 2.88
C ARG A 35 12.13 14.97 1.90
N GLU A 36 13.26 14.43 2.33
CA GLU A 36 14.39 14.14 1.44
C GLU A 36 14.15 12.93 0.54
N PHE A 37 13.16 12.09 0.85
CA PHE A 37 12.83 10.93 0.03
C PHE A 37 12.10 11.34 -1.26
N GLU A 38 12.51 10.74 -2.38
CA GLU A 38 11.82 10.93 -3.65
C GLU A 38 10.39 10.38 -3.58
N GLN A 39 9.45 11.08 -4.22
CA GLN A 39 8.04 10.68 -4.33
C GLN A 39 7.30 10.59 -2.98
N VAL A 40 7.84 11.21 -1.93
CA VAL A 40 7.15 11.35 -0.65
C VAL A 40 6.05 12.40 -0.75
N GLU A 41 4.89 12.10 -0.18
CA GLU A 41 3.73 12.98 -0.18
C GLU A 41 3.10 13.00 1.23
N TRP A 42 2.57 14.16 1.62
CA TRP A 42 1.78 14.29 2.84
C TRP A 42 0.31 13.99 2.57
N SER A 43 -0.26 13.03 3.29
CA SER A 43 -1.70 12.80 3.27
C SER A 43 -2.41 13.71 4.27
N THR A 44 -3.10 14.74 3.77
CA THR A 44 -3.88 15.65 4.63
C THR A 44 -5.03 14.95 5.35
N GLY A 45 -5.71 14.02 4.69
CA GLY A 45 -6.85 13.28 5.24
C GLY A 45 -6.45 12.29 6.33
N TYR A 46 -5.33 11.59 6.15
CA TYR A 46 -4.89 10.55 7.09
C TYR A 46 -3.76 10.98 8.02
N ARG A 47 -3.19 12.17 7.82
CA ARG A 47 -2.15 12.80 8.65
C ARG A 47 -0.89 11.94 8.80
N PHE A 48 -0.37 11.44 7.68
CA PHE A 48 0.92 10.74 7.61
C PHE A 48 1.65 11.09 6.33
N TRP A 49 2.97 10.92 6.34
CA TRP A 49 3.77 10.90 5.12
C TRP A 49 3.65 9.54 4.44
N HIS A 50 3.67 9.51 3.11
CA HIS A 50 3.72 8.26 2.38
C HIS A 50 4.55 8.33 1.12
N LEU A 51 5.10 7.19 0.73
CA LEU A 51 5.84 7.00 -0.52
C LEU A 51 5.53 5.63 -1.12
N PRO A 52 5.76 5.41 -2.42
CA PRO A 52 5.55 4.12 -3.05
C PRO A 52 6.31 2.99 -2.33
N LEU A 53 5.63 1.87 -2.13
CA LEU A 53 6.22 0.72 -1.43
C LEU A 53 7.02 -0.14 -2.39
N GLU A 54 8.32 -0.21 -2.16
CA GLU A 54 9.24 -1.14 -2.81
C GLU A 54 9.90 -2.04 -1.76
N LYS A 55 10.53 -3.14 -2.21
CA LYS A 55 11.24 -4.08 -1.33
C LYS A 55 12.34 -3.42 -0.48
N THR A 56 12.92 -2.31 -0.96
CA THR A 56 13.99 -1.60 -0.25
C THR A 56 13.52 -0.41 0.58
N THR A 57 12.28 0.05 0.39
CA THR A 57 11.77 1.29 0.97
C THR A 57 11.80 1.27 2.50
N VAL A 58 11.31 0.18 3.11
CA VAL A 58 11.27 0.04 4.57
C VAL A 58 12.67 0.16 5.17
N LYS A 59 13.64 -0.57 4.60
CA LYS A 59 15.02 -0.55 5.07
C LYS A 59 15.63 0.85 4.97
N LYS A 60 15.45 1.54 3.83
CA LYS A 60 15.95 2.91 3.61
C LYS A 60 15.38 3.90 4.64
N VAL A 61 14.07 3.86 4.88
CA VAL A 61 13.41 4.75 5.85
C VAL A 61 13.88 4.46 7.28
N THR A 62 13.98 3.18 7.65
CA THR A 62 14.48 2.79 8.98
C THR A 62 15.93 3.23 9.19
N GLU A 63 16.79 3.10 8.18
CA GLU A 63 18.19 3.54 8.27
C GLU A 63 18.33 5.06 8.41
N ALA A 64 17.51 5.85 7.71
CA ALA A 64 17.53 7.30 7.81
C ALA A 64 17.04 7.81 9.17
N LEU A 65 16.08 7.13 9.78
CA LEU A 65 15.46 7.56 11.04
C LEU A 65 16.13 7.00 12.30
N LYS A 66 17.07 6.06 12.17
CA LYS A 66 17.65 5.29 13.30
C LYS A 66 18.24 6.15 14.44
N ASP A 67 18.77 7.32 14.08
CA ASP A 67 19.49 8.19 15.02
C ASP A 67 18.51 9.10 15.80
N VAL A 68 17.34 9.39 15.21
CA VAL A 68 16.36 10.36 15.72
C VAL A 68 15.14 9.67 16.34
N ALA A 69 14.78 8.48 15.84
CA ALA A 69 13.54 7.80 16.21
C ALA A 69 13.74 6.30 16.48
N VAL A 70 12.82 5.76 17.29
CA VAL A 70 12.55 4.33 17.37
C VAL A 70 11.49 4.00 16.33
N VAL A 71 11.86 3.15 15.38
CA VAL A 71 11.02 2.75 14.25
C VAL A 71 10.31 1.44 14.57
N ASP A 72 8.99 1.44 14.43
CA ASP A 72 8.13 0.27 14.56
C ASP A 72 7.69 -0.20 13.16
N ASP A 73 8.33 -1.26 12.68
CA ASP A 73 8.06 -1.90 11.39
C ASP A 73 7.31 -3.24 11.53
N SER A 74 6.71 -3.48 12.70
CA SER A 74 6.04 -4.75 13.02
C SER A 74 4.96 -5.15 12.00
N ALA A 75 4.34 -4.17 11.35
CA ALA A 75 3.36 -4.38 10.28
C ALA A 75 3.93 -5.09 9.05
N PHE A 76 5.26 -5.08 8.85
CA PHE A 76 5.93 -5.71 7.72
C PHE A 76 6.35 -7.16 7.97
N LYS A 77 6.27 -7.69 9.19
CA LYS A 77 6.72 -9.06 9.51
C LYS A 77 6.01 -10.14 8.70
N ASN A 78 4.72 -9.93 8.41
CA ASN A 78 3.88 -10.85 7.64
C ASN A 78 3.44 -10.22 6.32
N TYR A 79 4.13 -9.18 5.85
CA TYR A 79 3.72 -8.47 4.64
C TYR A 79 4.26 -9.17 3.39
N GLU A 80 3.35 -9.65 2.55
CA GLU A 80 3.68 -10.19 1.24
C GLU A 80 3.73 -9.07 0.20
N TYR A 81 4.94 -8.78 -0.29
CA TYR A 81 5.13 -7.86 -1.40
C TYR A 81 4.51 -8.46 -2.66
N LYS A 82 3.45 -7.86 -3.17
CA LYS A 82 2.84 -8.32 -4.42
C LYS A 82 3.77 -8.00 -5.57
N THR A 83 4.20 -9.05 -6.28
CA THR A 83 4.91 -8.86 -7.54
C THR A 83 3.92 -8.42 -8.61
N ASN A 84 4.41 -7.76 -9.66
CA ASN A 84 3.56 -7.34 -10.80
C ASN A 84 2.89 -8.54 -11.51
N GLU A 85 3.32 -9.77 -11.25
CA GLU A 85 2.74 -11.00 -11.78
C GLU A 85 1.36 -11.31 -11.17
N ASP A 86 1.17 -11.08 -9.87
CA ASP A 86 -0.11 -11.30 -9.18
C ASP A 86 -1.24 -10.39 -9.72
N LYS A 87 -0.88 -9.20 -10.21
CA LYS A 87 -1.84 -8.27 -10.85
C LYS A 87 -2.37 -8.81 -12.19
N LYS A 88 -1.57 -9.57 -12.93
CA LYS A 88 -1.99 -10.18 -14.21
C LYS A 88 -2.95 -11.35 -13.98
N GLU A 89 -2.71 -12.13 -12.93
CA GLU A 89 -3.54 -13.31 -12.65
C GLU A 89 -4.97 -12.94 -12.22
N ARG A 90 -5.14 -11.87 -11.45
CA ARG A 90 -6.49 -11.33 -11.15
C ARG A 90 -7.25 -10.86 -12.38
N ARG A 91 -6.57 -10.28 -13.37
CA ARG A 91 -7.23 -9.89 -14.64
C ARG A 91 -7.69 -11.11 -15.44
N LYS A 92 -6.94 -12.23 -15.41
CA LYS A 92 -7.38 -13.49 -16.04
C LYS A 92 -8.67 -14.02 -15.42
N ARG A 93 -8.86 -13.90 -14.11
CA ARG A 93 -10.09 -14.37 -13.43
C ARG A 93 -11.32 -13.51 -13.71
N ILE A 94 -11.17 -12.27 -14.17
CA ILE A 94 -12.28 -11.37 -14.54
C ILE A 94 -12.68 -11.56 -16.02
N ASN A 95 -11.82 -12.18 -16.84
CA ASN A 95 -12.18 -12.71 -18.16
C ASN A 95 -12.90 -14.06 -18.01
N ILE A 96 -14.00 -14.09 -17.24
CA ILE A 96 -15.08 -15.01 -17.58
C ILE A 96 -15.63 -14.42 -18.87
N GLY A 97 -15.23 -15.01 -19.99
CA GLY A 97 -15.63 -14.57 -21.32
C GLY A 97 -17.15 -14.48 -21.40
N ASN A 98 -17.64 -13.71 -22.38
CA ASN A 98 -19.05 -13.67 -22.73
C ASN A 98 -19.63 -15.10 -22.65
N PRO A 99 -20.82 -15.26 -22.05
CA PRO A 99 -21.49 -16.56 -21.99
C PRO A 99 -21.49 -17.20 -23.39
N SER A 100 -21.25 -18.52 -23.46
CA SER A 100 -21.39 -19.21 -24.74
C SER A 100 -22.83 -19.05 -25.25
N LYS A 101 -23.07 -19.19 -26.55
CA LYS A 101 -24.42 -19.10 -27.13
C LYS A 101 -25.43 -20.00 -26.41
N ASP A 102 -25.00 -21.19 -25.98
CA ASP A 102 -25.85 -22.12 -25.21
C ASP A 102 -26.23 -21.56 -23.83
N GLN A 103 -25.35 -20.78 -23.19
CA GLN A 103 -25.63 -20.12 -21.91
C GLN A 103 -26.55 -18.90 -22.09
N GLU A 104 -26.41 -18.17 -23.21
CA GLU A 104 -27.32 -17.08 -23.57
C GLU A 104 -28.74 -17.59 -23.84
N GLU A 105 -28.89 -18.73 -24.54
CA GLU A 105 -30.18 -19.37 -24.81
C GLU A 105 -30.86 -19.87 -23.54
N GLN A 106 -30.11 -20.47 -22.60
CA GLN A 106 -30.65 -20.88 -21.30
C GLN A 106 -31.14 -19.69 -20.48
N LEU A 107 -30.38 -18.59 -20.45
CA LEU A 107 -30.78 -17.36 -19.74
C LEU A 107 -32.03 -16.72 -20.36
N ALA A 108 -32.16 -16.74 -21.69
CA ALA A 108 -33.35 -16.24 -22.39
C ALA A 108 -34.59 -17.11 -22.13
N PHE A 109 -34.43 -18.43 -21.98
CA PHE A 109 -35.52 -19.34 -21.64
C PHE A 109 -36.09 -19.07 -20.24
N PHE A 110 -35.23 -18.81 -19.24
CA PHE A 110 -35.68 -18.51 -17.88
C PHE A 110 -36.41 -17.17 -17.76
N HIS A 111 -36.08 -16.18 -18.59
CA HIS A 111 -36.68 -14.84 -18.53
C HIS A 111 -38.08 -14.77 -19.17
N ASN A 112 -38.47 -15.75 -19.97
CA ASN A 112 -39.77 -15.85 -20.64
C ASN A 112 -40.79 -16.73 -19.89
N GLN A 113 -40.45 -17.25 -18.71
CA GLN A 113 -41.35 -18.04 -17.85
C GLN A 113 -41.82 -17.32 -16.57
N LEU A 114 -41.52 -16.02 -16.43
CA LEU A 114 -42.10 -15.12 -15.42
C LEU A 114 -43.10 -14.16 -16.07
#